data_AF-A0AAF3EYD3-F1
#
_entry.id   AF-A0AAF3EYD3-F1
#
_cell.length_a   1.000
_cell.length_b   1.000
_cell.length_c   1.000
_cell.angle_alpha   90.00
_cell.angle_beta   90.00
_cell.angle_gamma   90.00
#
_symmetry.space_group_name_H-M   'P 1'
#
loop_
_entity.id
_entity.type
_entity.pdbx_description
1 polymer ?
#
loop_
_entity_poly.entity_id
_entity_poly.type
_entity_poly.pdbx_seq_one_letter_code
_entity_poly.pdbx_strand_id
1 'polypeptide(L)'
;MSAPYSLEKTSSACSLENSENGSSRELVMTQEDVLAKNIKLRSMMLLGALLPGVGCYFCVAWAYVFQLDVVRNFTTIGCEQTHSWVPPVSYTIGYWMPQKYIWMFIVTFHFPARIIFIVLYRRLFLGNSPRHPSYGCILKCYLVTLWLEPIGLLSVSVLDITLFELHAFSYALWLIPFNFNMLFNVILHHFSRIRASNDTHEITWRIKLFLLLTGLTLSLSTAVSYPIFMNSCNVYAYYAFSIAEYLLVGYNSLFHFLAYWEFPELKISIGFTQLHTVERIKIVPQRIVEARQLKKNKNQQDNDRNNNDNEEKKIHEKF
;
A
#
# COMPACT_ATOMS: atom_id res chain seq x y z
N MET A 1 -10.27 -69.39 43.03
CA MET A 1 -9.60 -70.64 42.62
C MET A 1 -8.43 -70.24 41.74
N SER A 2 -7.21 -70.59 42.16
CA SER A 2 -5.93 -70.58 41.43
C SER A 2 -5.46 -69.28 40.73
N ALA A 3 -4.60 -68.54 41.43
CA ALA A 3 -3.33 -68.04 40.85
C ALA A 3 -2.32 -69.24 40.78
N PRO A 4 -1.00 -69.14 40.47
CA PRO A 4 -0.13 -67.96 40.20
C PRO A 4 1.03 -68.21 39.16
N TYR A 5 2.06 -67.34 39.23
CA TYR A 5 3.44 -67.36 38.68
C TYR A 5 3.68 -66.46 37.44
N SER A 6 4.28 -65.25 37.52
CA SER A 6 5.61 -64.77 38.02
C SER A 6 6.77 -65.19 37.12
N LEU A 7 7.93 -64.55 36.95
CA LEU A 7 8.75 -63.49 37.57
C LEU A 7 9.69 -63.04 36.40
N GLU A 8 9.92 -61.76 36.12
CA GLU A 8 11.02 -60.94 36.67
C GLU A 8 12.45 -61.35 36.21
N LYS A 9 13.20 -60.43 35.59
CA LYS A 9 14.46 -59.82 36.12
C LYS A 9 15.33 -59.17 35.02
N THR A 10 15.47 -57.82 35.04
CA THR A 10 16.66 -57.02 35.49
C THR A 10 17.84 -57.05 34.51
N SER A 11 18.59 -55.99 34.19
CA SER A 11 19.06 -54.84 34.98
C SER A 11 19.74 -53.83 34.04
N SER A 12 19.67 -52.52 34.29
CA SER A 12 20.84 -51.65 34.55
C SER A 12 20.56 -50.15 34.33
N ALA A 13 20.49 -49.44 35.46
CA ALA A 13 21.01 -48.10 35.79
C ALA A 13 21.10 -46.94 34.75
N CYS A 14 20.34 -45.89 35.07
CA CYS A 14 20.77 -44.49 35.33
C CYS A 14 21.56 -43.71 34.26
N SER A 15 20.96 -42.62 33.73
CA SER A 15 21.55 -41.26 33.71
C SER A 15 20.52 -40.23 33.24
N LEU A 16 20.44 -39.11 33.97
CA LEU A 16 19.76 -37.88 33.60
C LEU A 16 20.51 -37.21 32.44
N GLU A 17 19.84 -36.90 31.34
CA GLU A 17 20.33 -35.90 30.39
C GLU A 17 19.18 -35.20 29.64
N ASN A 18 19.37 -33.90 29.42
CA ASN A 18 18.42 -32.93 28.90
C ASN A 18 17.90 -33.27 27.50
N SER A 19 16.63 -32.94 27.21
CA SER A 19 16.23 -32.58 25.85
C SER A 19 15.11 -31.54 25.92
N GLU A 20 15.51 -30.30 25.68
CA GLU A 20 14.68 -29.30 25.04
C GLU A 20 14.14 -29.88 23.72
N ASN A 21 12.85 -29.69 23.44
CA ASN A 21 12.31 -29.62 22.08
C ASN A 21 10.89 -29.04 22.09
N GLY A 22 10.80 -27.75 22.41
CA GLY A 22 9.67 -26.92 22.00
C GLY A 22 9.82 -26.57 20.53
N SER A 23 9.23 -27.38 19.65
CA SER A 23 9.23 -27.15 18.19
C SER A 23 8.44 -25.89 17.84
N SER A 24 9.14 -24.75 17.79
CA SER A 24 8.72 -23.62 16.96
C SER A 24 8.77 -24.08 15.52
N ARG A 25 7.61 -24.31 14.89
CA ARG A 25 7.52 -24.50 13.44
C ARG A 25 7.93 -23.20 12.76
N GLU A 26 9.22 -23.06 12.48
CA GLU A 26 9.72 -22.10 11.51
C GLU A 26 9.11 -22.50 10.15
N LEU A 27 8.18 -21.67 9.66
CA LEU A 27 7.52 -21.88 8.38
C LEU A 27 8.54 -21.53 7.29
N VAL A 28 9.43 -22.48 6.99
CA VAL A 28 10.43 -22.37 5.92
C VAL A 28 9.66 -22.30 4.60
N MET A 29 9.45 -21.08 4.14
CA MET A 29 8.76 -20.81 2.88
C MET A 29 9.69 -21.24 1.74
N THR A 30 9.23 -22.16 0.90
CA THR A 30 10.07 -22.72 -0.16
C THR A 30 10.35 -21.67 -1.25
N GLN A 31 11.42 -21.84 -2.01
CA GLN A 31 11.77 -20.92 -3.09
C GLN A 31 10.66 -20.84 -4.18
N GLU A 32 9.91 -21.92 -4.36
CA GLU A 32 8.73 -21.97 -5.23
C GLU A 32 7.57 -21.13 -4.69
N ASP A 33 7.31 -21.17 -3.37
CA ASP A 33 6.29 -20.34 -2.72
C ASP A 33 6.61 -18.84 -2.82
N VAL A 34 7.89 -18.49 -2.70
CA VAL A 34 8.37 -17.11 -2.88
C VAL A 34 8.14 -16.65 -4.32
N LEU A 35 8.51 -17.48 -5.30
CA LEU A 35 8.34 -17.18 -6.72
C LEU A 35 6.86 -17.02 -7.09
N ALA A 36 6.00 -17.93 -6.67
CA ALA A 36 4.56 -17.89 -6.93
C ALA A 36 3.91 -16.64 -6.32
N LYS A 37 4.29 -16.26 -5.09
CA LYS A 37 3.81 -15.03 -4.44
C LYS A 37 4.24 -13.77 -5.20
N ASN A 38 5.48 -13.74 -5.70
CA ASN A 38 6.00 -12.60 -6.45
C ASN A 38 5.29 -12.43 -7.79
N ILE A 39 5.02 -13.54 -8.49
CA ILE A 39 4.25 -13.55 -9.75
C ILE A 39 2.82 -13.03 -9.50
N LYS A 40 2.16 -13.53 -8.46
CA LYS A 40 0.80 -13.10 -8.10
C LYS A 40 0.74 -11.60 -7.81
N LEU A 41 1.70 -11.06 -7.06
CA LEU A 41 1.74 -9.64 -6.77
C LEU A 41 1.98 -8.78 -8.00
N ARG A 42 2.92 -9.16 -8.87
CA ARG A 42 3.19 -8.45 -10.12
C ARG A 42 1.94 -8.42 -11.01
N SER A 43 1.23 -9.54 -11.12
CA SER A 43 -0.05 -9.59 -11.83
C SER A 43 -1.06 -8.60 -11.26
N MET A 44 -1.19 -8.52 -9.93
CA MET A 44 -2.09 -7.54 -9.29
C MET A 44 -1.63 -6.09 -9.51
N MET A 45 -0.33 -5.80 -9.56
CA MET A 45 0.18 -4.48 -9.90
C MET A 45 -0.14 -4.11 -11.35
N LEU A 46 0.04 -5.03 -12.30
CA LEU A 46 -0.33 -4.81 -13.70
C LEU A 46 -1.84 -4.59 -13.86
N LEU A 47 -2.65 -5.40 -13.17
CA LEU A 47 -4.10 -5.24 -13.13
C LEU A 47 -4.49 -3.87 -12.55
N GLY A 48 -3.88 -3.48 -11.44
CA GLY A 48 -4.13 -2.20 -10.79
C GLY A 48 -3.59 -1.00 -11.56
N ALA A 49 -2.63 -1.17 -12.47
CA ALA A 49 -2.05 -0.07 -13.25
C ALA A 49 -2.72 0.08 -14.63
N LEU A 50 -2.84 -1.01 -15.39
CA LEU A 50 -3.15 -0.96 -16.82
C LEU A 50 -4.62 -1.25 -17.14
N LEU A 51 -5.33 -2.01 -16.30
CA LEU A 51 -6.71 -2.41 -16.57
C LEU A 51 -7.66 -1.24 -16.88
N PRO A 52 -7.70 -0.13 -16.10
CA PRO A 52 -8.58 0.99 -16.43
C PRO A 52 -8.18 1.71 -17.72
N GLY A 53 -6.88 1.88 -18.01
CA GLY A 53 -6.43 2.49 -19.26
C GLY A 53 -6.78 1.68 -20.48
N VAL A 54 -6.43 0.38 -20.48
CA VAL A 54 -6.75 -0.56 -21.55
C VAL A 54 -8.27 -0.68 -21.72
N GLY A 55 -9.00 -0.75 -20.61
CA GLY A 55 -10.46 -0.78 -20.59
C GLY A 55 -11.11 0.42 -21.23
N CYS A 56 -10.64 1.62 -20.87
CA CYS A 56 -11.13 2.87 -21.45
C CYS A 56 -10.88 2.92 -22.96
N TYR A 57 -9.64 2.67 -23.40
CA TYR A 57 -9.32 2.70 -24.83
C TYR A 57 -10.02 1.61 -25.63
N PHE A 58 -10.28 0.44 -25.03
CA PHE A 58 -11.15 -0.57 -25.63
C PHE A 58 -12.58 -0.05 -25.83
N CYS A 59 -13.17 0.62 -24.83
CA CYS A 59 -14.51 1.19 -24.95
C CYS A 59 -14.58 2.31 -26.01
N VAL A 60 -13.55 3.16 -26.08
CA VAL A 60 -13.42 4.19 -27.12
C VAL A 60 -13.31 3.53 -28.50
N ALA A 61 -12.40 2.57 -28.68
CA ALA A 61 -12.25 1.85 -29.94
C ALA A 61 -13.55 1.14 -30.36
N TRP A 62 -14.25 0.53 -29.40
CA TRP A 62 -15.55 -0.08 -29.63
C TRP A 62 -16.57 0.92 -30.17
N ALA A 63 -16.64 2.13 -29.61
CA ALA A 63 -17.55 3.17 -30.08
C ALA A 63 -17.25 3.54 -31.55
N TYR A 64 -15.98 3.71 -31.93
CA TYR A 64 -15.61 4.04 -33.31
C TYR A 64 -15.82 2.89 -34.31
N VAL A 65 -15.68 1.63 -33.88
CA VAL A 65 -15.82 0.47 -34.77
C VAL A 65 -17.30 0.07 -34.95
N PHE A 66 -18.06 0.01 -33.86
CA PHE A 66 -19.42 -0.56 -33.87
C PHE A 66 -20.53 0.49 -33.76
N GLN A 67 -20.22 1.72 -33.34
CA GLN A 67 -21.21 2.78 -33.10
C GLN A 67 -20.82 4.10 -33.76
N LEU A 68 -20.21 4.02 -34.94
CA LEU A 68 -19.71 5.18 -35.65
C LEU A 68 -20.80 6.23 -35.93
N ASP A 69 -22.04 5.79 -36.19
CA ASP A 69 -23.17 6.69 -36.42
C ASP A 69 -23.54 7.49 -35.16
N VAL A 70 -23.41 6.88 -33.98
CA VAL A 70 -23.63 7.54 -32.69
C VAL A 70 -22.53 8.58 -32.45
N VAL A 71 -21.28 8.23 -32.76
CA VAL A 71 -20.13 9.14 -32.62
C VAL A 71 -20.23 10.33 -33.58
N ARG A 72 -20.62 10.11 -34.84
CA ARG A 72 -20.74 11.16 -35.86
C ARG A 72 -21.86 12.15 -35.56
N ASN A 73 -22.97 11.64 -35.05
CA ASN A 73 -24.14 12.45 -34.71
C ASN A 73 -24.12 12.93 -33.25
N PHE A 74 -22.99 12.79 -32.56
CA PHE A 74 -22.88 13.14 -31.15
C PHE A 74 -23.04 14.66 -30.95
N THR A 75 -23.98 15.01 -30.08
CA THR A 75 -24.24 16.37 -29.62
C THR A 75 -24.25 16.38 -28.10
N THR A 76 -23.87 17.51 -27.52
CA THR A 76 -23.74 17.67 -26.08
C THR A 76 -24.92 18.41 -25.49
N ILE A 77 -25.31 17.98 -24.28
CA ILE A 77 -26.32 18.65 -23.46
C ILE A 77 -25.91 20.12 -23.26
N GLY A 78 -26.78 21.06 -23.67
CA GLY A 78 -26.55 22.50 -23.57
C GLY A 78 -26.04 23.17 -24.84
N CYS A 79 -25.50 22.42 -25.81
CA CYS A 79 -25.07 22.94 -27.11
C CYS A 79 -25.40 21.93 -28.23
N GLU A 80 -26.70 21.72 -28.46
CA GLU A 80 -27.22 20.70 -29.38
C GLU A 80 -26.87 20.94 -30.86
N GLN A 81 -26.53 22.18 -31.23
CA GLN A 81 -26.17 22.53 -32.62
C GLN A 81 -24.70 22.26 -32.96
N THR A 82 -23.87 21.94 -31.96
CA THR A 82 -22.46 21.65 -32.17
C THR A 82 -22.20 20.15 -32.15
N HIS A 83 -21.82 19.63 -33.30
CA HIS A 83 -21.39 18.25 -33.45
C HIS A 83 -19.91 18.09 -33.08
N SER A 84 -19.59 17.05 -32.32
CA SER A 84 -18.22 16.68 -31.99
C SER A 84 -17.92 15.26 -32.44
N TRP A 85 -16.84 15.08 -33.21
CA TRP A 85 -16.35 13.77 -33.65
C TRP A 85 -15.49 13.06 -32.60
N VAL A 86 -15.18 13.75 -31.50
CA VAL A 86 -14.40 13.25 -30.37
C VAL A 86 -15.27 13.43 -29.13
N PRO A 87 -16.11 12.43 -28.79
CA PRO A 87 -16.90 12.46 -27.58
C PRO A 87 -15.97 12.43 -26.35
N PRO A 88 -16.34 13.02 -25.21
CA PRO A 88 -15.60 12.87 -23.96
C PRO A 88 -15.57 11.43 -23.49
N VAL A 89 -14.59 11.09 -22.65
CA VAL A 89 -14.42 9.72 -22.14
C VAL A 89 -15.70 9.26 -21.47
N SER A 90 -16.27 10.10 -20.61
CA SER A 90 -17.45 9.79 -19.82
C SER A 90 -18.64 9.30 -20.63
N TYR A 91 -18.85 9.78 -21.87
CA TYR A 91 -19.93 9.29 -22.72
C TYR A 91 -19.66 7.87 -23.20
N THR A 92 -18.43 7.60 -23.64
CA THR A 92 -18.02 6.29 -24.16
C THR A 92 -18.01 5.20 -23.09
N ILE A 93 -17.64 5.52 -21.85
CA ILE A 93 -17.54 4.53 -20.74
C ILE A 93 -18.74 4.52 -19.81
N GLY A 94 -19.54 5.60 -19.75
CA GLY A 94 -20.58 5.81 -18.73
C GLY A 94 -22.01 5.89 -19.27
N TYR A 95 -22.18 6.24 -20.54
CA TYR A 95 -23.51 6.44 -21.14
C TYR A 95 -23.86 5.39 -22.19
N TRP A 96 -22.94 5.10 -23.13
CA TRP A 96 -23.22 4.18 -24.23
C TRP A 96 -23.13 2.69 -23.86
N MET A 97 -24.05 1.91 -24.41
CA MET A 97 -24.12 0.46 -24.23
C MET A 97 -23.61 -0.28 -25.48
N PRO A 98 -22.86 -1.39 -25.33
CA PRO A 98 -22.62 -2.16 -24.10
C PRO A 98 -21.43 -1.71 -23.24
N GLN A 99 -20.67 -0.70 -23.67
CA GLN A 99 -19.41 -0.26 -23.05
C GLN A 99 -19.54 0.07 -21.57
N LYS A 100 -20.66 0.69 -21.17
CA LYS A 100 -20.98 0.97 -19.76
C LYS A 100 -20.81 -0.25 -18.86
N TYR A 101 -21.34 -1.40 -19.26
CA TYR A 101 -21.27 -2.62 -18.45
C TYR A 101 -19.85 -3.20 -18.40
N ILE A 102 -19.14 -3.14 -19.53
CA ILE A 102 -17.74 -3.56 -19.63
C ILE A 102 -16.87 -2.71 -18.70
N TRP A 103 -17.08 -1.40 -18.72
CA TRP A 103 -16.38 -0.45 -17.86
C TRP A 103 -16.68 -0.67 -16.37
N MET A 104 -17.95 -0.85 -15.99
CA MET A 104 -18.34 -1.15 -14.60
C MET A 104 -17.64 -2.41 -14.08
N PHE A 105 -17.59 -3.46 -14.89
CA PHE A 105 -16.88 -4.69 -14.56
C PHE A 105 -15.39 -4.41 -14.32
N ILE A 106 -14.74 -3.68 -15.23
CA ILE A 106 -13.31 -3.32 -15.13
C ILE A 106 -13.00 -2.53 -13.86
N VAL A 107 -13.77 -1.48 -13.56
CA VAL A 107 -13.52 -0.62 -12.39
C VAL A 107 -13.69 -1.42 -11.08
N THR A 108 -14.61 -2.39 -11.06
CA THR A 108 -14.83 -3.27 -9.90
C THR A 108 -13.60 -4.11 -9.57
N PHE A 109 -12.94 -4.70 -10.56
CA PHE A 109 -11.71 -5.49 -10.33
C PHE A 109 -10.46 -4.62 -10.14
N HIS A 110 -10.44 -3.44 -10.76
CA HIS A 110 -9.35 -2.48 -10.60
C HIS A 110 -9.24 -1.96 -9.16
N PHE A 111 -10.36 -1.66 -8.50
CA PHE A 111 -10.33 -0.99 -7.19
C PHE A 111 -9.52 -1.76 -6.12
N PRO A 112 -9.75 -3.07 -5.87
CA PRO A 112 -8.92 -3.83 -4.93
C PRO A 112 -7.45 -3.91 -5.32
N ALA A 113 -7.16 -4.03 -6.63
CA ALA A 113 -5.80 -4.08 -7.14
C ALA A 113 -5.06 -2.75 -6.87
N ARG A 114 -5.76 -1.61 -6.91
CA ARG A 114 -5.20 -0.29 -6.64
C ARG A 114 -4.78 -0.10 -5.18
N ILE A 115 -5.45 -0.75 -4.24
CA ILE A 115 -5.13 -0.66 -2.80
C ILE A 115 -3.71 -1.20 -2.50
N ILE A 116 -3.18 -2.11 -3.32
CA ILE A 116 -1.82 -2.63 -3.15
C ILE A 116 -0.79 -1.51 -3.20
N PHE A 117 -0.93 -0.55 -4.11
CA PHE A 117 0.01 0.57 -4.26
C PHE A 117 0.14 1.40 -2.97
N ILE A 118 -0.95 1.53 -2.21
CA ILE A 118 -0.98 2.20 -0.90
C ILE A 118 -0.04 1.47 0.07
N VAL A 119 -0.13 0.15 0.12
CA VAL A 119 0.72 -0.68 0.99
C VAL A 119 2.18 -0.61 0.55
N LEU A 120 2.45 -0.71 -0.76
CA LEU A 120 3.79 -0.72 -1.32
C LEU A 120 4.52 0.60 -1.06
N TYR A 121 3.91 1.71 -1.47
CA TYR A 121 4.55 3.01 -1.31
C TYR A 121 4.63 3.45 0.16
N ARG A 122 3.65 3.08 1.00
CA ARG A 122 3.76 3.30 2.45
C ARG A 122 5.02 2.65 3.03
N ARG A 123 5.28 1.39 2.67
CA ARG A 123 6.48 0.66 3.13
C ARG A 123 7.75 1.28 2.57
N LEU A 124 7.78 1.60 1.27
CA LEU A 124 8.93 2.18 0.60
C LEU A 124 9.36 3.50 1.26
N PHE A 125 8.42 4.43 1.46
CA PHE A 125 8.73 5.76 1.96
C PHE A 125 8.95 5.81 3.48
N LEU A 126 8.27 4.96 4.26
CA LEU A 126 8.58 4.85 5.70
C LEU A 126 9.96 4.24 5.93
N GLY A 127 10.35 3.22 5.16
CA GLY A 127 11.66 2.57 5.27
C GLY A 127 12.83 3.52 4.95
N ASN A 128 12.60 4.48 4.05
CA ASN A 128 13.61 5.43 3.58
C ASN A 128 13.35 6.87 4.04
N SER A 129 12.63 7.05 5.15
CA SER A 129 12.23 8.36 5.64
C SER A 129 13.43 9.16 6.20
N PRO A 130 13.71 10.37 5.69
CA PRO A 130 14.61 11.29 6.37
C PRO A 130 14.02 11.74 7.72
N ARG A 131 14.87 12.23 8.64
CA ARG A 131 14.47 12.66 10.00
C ARG A 131 13.66 13.96 10.05
N HIS A 132 13.17 14.47 8.93
CA HIS A 132 12.49 15.76 8.84
C HIS A 132 10.96 15.63 9.01
N PRO A 133 10.31 16.42 9.89
CA PRO A 133 8.88 16.27 10.18
C PRO A 133 7.97 16.52 8.97
N SER A 134 8.35 17.43 8.06
CA SER A 134 7.56 17.70 6.85
C SER A 134 7.47 16.50 5.91
N TYR A 135 8.47 15.60 5.93
CA TYR A 135 8.42 14.38 5.13
C TYR A 135 7.25 13.48 5.57
N GLY A 136 7.04 13.33 6.88
CA GLY A 136 5.92 12.58 7.43
C GLY A 136 4.57 13.20 7.07
N CYS A 137 4.47 14.54 7.01
CA CYS A 137 3.27 15.23 6.56
C CYS A 137 2.97 14.96 5.08
N ILE A 138 3.96 15.13 4.21
CA ILE A 138 3.84 14.85 2.77
C ILE A 138 3.44 13.39 2.52
N LEU A 139 4.05 12.45 3.25
CA LEU A 139 3.71 11.04 3.15
C LEU A 139 2.26 10.76 3.57
N LYS A 140 1.75 11.39 4.63
CA LYS A 140 0.34 11.26 5.03
C LYS A 140 -0.59 11.80 3.95
N CYS A 141 -0.31 12.99 3.41
CA CYS A 141 -1.08 13.56 2.31
C CYS A 141 -1.08 12.65 1.08
N TYR A 142 0.07 12.08 0.74
CA TYR A 142 0.19 11.14 -0.36
C TYR A 142 -0.63 9.87 -0.19
N LEU A 143 -0.64 9.29 1.02
CA LEU A 143 -1.47 8.11 1.29
C LEU A 143 -2.96 8.43 1.19
N VAL A 144 -3.38 9.63 1.60
CA VAL A 144 -4.77 10.10 1.42
C VAL A 144 -5.10 10.24 -0.06
N THR A 145 -4.23 10.84 -0.87
CA THR A 145 -4.49 11.02 -2.31
C THR A 145 -4.51 9.68 -3.06
N LEU A 146 -3.74 8.68 -2.61
CA LEU A 146 -3.81 7.32 -3.17
C LEU A 146 -5.13 6.60 -2.85
N TRP A 147 -5.84 6.99 -1.79
CA TRP A 147 -7.20 6.51 -1.52
C TRP A 147 -8.26 7.31 -2.30
N LEU A 148 -8.13 8.63 -2.33
CA LEU A 148 -9.11 9.50 -2.97
C LEU A 148 -9.16 9.31 -4.49
N GLU A 149 -8.02 9.07 -5.15
CA GLU A 149 -7.95 8.87 -6.59
C GLU A 149 -8.84 7.70 -7.10
N PRO A 150 -8.70 6.45 -6.62
CA PRO A 150 -9.57 5.37 -7.04
C PRO A 150 -11.04 5.54 -6.60
N ILE A 151 -11.30 6.22 -5.48
CA ILE A 151 -12.67 6.57 -5.06
C ILE A 151 -13.29 7.56 -6.05
N GLY A 152 -12.55 8.58 -6.46
CA GLY A 152 -12.96 9.53 -7.49
C GLY A 152 -13.24 8.82 -8.81
N LEU A 153 -12.34 7.91 -9.24
CA LEU A 153 -12.52 7.11 -10.45
C LEU A 153 -13.78 6.24 -10.39
N LEU A 154 -14.03 5.59 -9.25
CA LEU A 154 -15.26 4.83 -9.05
C LEU A 154 -16.49 5.74 -9.07
N SER A 155 -16.42 6.91 -8.43
CA SER A 155 -17.54 7.85 -8.33
C SER A 155 -17.93 8.41 -9.69
N VAL A 156 -16.96 8.87 -10.49
CA VAL A 156 -17.22 9.38 -11.86
C VAL A 156 -17.74 8.29 -12.80
N SER A 157 -17.41 7.03 -12.50
CA SER A 157 -17.88 5.88 -13.28
C SER A 157 -19.33 5.52 -12.93
N VAL A 158 -19.70 5.54 -11.64
CA VAL A 158 -21.03 5.15 -11.17
C VAL A 158 -22.06 6.27 -11.34
N LEU A 159 -21.66 7.52 -11.15
CA LEU A 159 -22.55 8.67 -11.30
C LEU A 159 -22.72 8.99 -12.79
N ASP A 160 -23.95 8.76 -13.27
CA ASP A 160 -24.31 8.96 -14.66
C ASP A 160 -24.20 10.44 -15.07
N ILE A 161 -23.91 10.69 -16.35
CA ILE A 161 -23.82 12.02 -16.95
C ILE A 161 -25.16 12.78 -16.84
N THR A 162 -26.27 12.07 -16.73
CA THR A 162 -27.59 12.68 -16.49
C THR A 162 -27.62 13.56 -15.23
N LEU A 163 -26.77 13.27 -14.24
CA LEU A 163 -26.54 14.10 -13.06
C LEU A 163 -25.22 14.88 -13.24
N PHE A 164 -25.19 15.78 -14.23
CA PHE A 164 -23.98 16.45 -14.69
C PHE A 164 -23.14 17.08 -13.57
N GLU A 165 -23.76 17.81 -12.64
CA GLU A 165 -23.04 18.49 -11.54
C GLU A 165 -22.30 17.50 -10.63
N LEU A 166 -22.94 16.39 -10.27
CA LEU A 166 -22.33 15.35 -9.43
C LEU A 166 -21.24 14.58 -10.19
N HIS A 167 -21.46 14.36 -11.49
CA HIS A 167 -20.46 13.74 -12.37
C HIS A 167 -19.22 14.64 -12.49
N ALA A 168 -19.38 15.93 -12.73
CA ALA A 168 -18.29 16.91 -12.83
C ALA A 168 -17.53 17.04 -11.49
N PHE A 169 -18.23 17.06 -10.36
CA PHE A 169 -17.60 17.00 -9.04
C PHE A 169 -16.77 15.72 -8.86
N SER A 170 -17.30 14.57 -9.29
CA SER A 170 -16.58 13.29 -9.20
C SER A 170 -15.36 13.23 -10.12
N TYR A 171 -15.45 13.82 -11.31
CA TYR A 171 -14.31 14.02 -12.19
C TYR A 171 -13.21 14.85 -11.51
N ALA A 172 -13.57 15.94 -10.84
CA ALA A 172 -12.61 16.73 -10.05
C ALA A 172 -12.02 15.93 -8.87
N LEU A 173 -12.84 15.13 -8.18
CA LEU A 173 -12.41 14.24 -7.10
C LEU A 173 -11.44 13.15 -7.58
N TRP A 174 -11.47 12.77 -8.85
CA TRP A 174 -10.46 11.91 -9.45
C TRP A 174 -9.21 12.70 -9.87
N LEU A 175 -9.40 13.78 -10.64
CA LEU A 175 -8.34 14.55 -11.29
C LEU A 175 -7.40 15.22 -10.29
N ILE A 176 -7.93 15.79 -9.21
CA ILE A 176 -7.15 16.51 -8.20
C ILE A 176 -6.20 15.54 -7.47
N PRO A 177 -6.68 14.47 -6.80
CA PRO A 177 -5.80 13.46 -6.21
C PRO A 177 -4.86 12.79 -7.21
N PHE A 178 -5.26 12.59 -8.46
CA PHE A 178 -4.36 12.07 -9.51
C PHE A 178 -3.12 12.95 -9.70
N ASN A 179 -3.29 14.28 -9.82
CA ASN A 179 -2.17 15.20 -9.95
C ASN A 179 -1.32 15.26 -8.67
N PHE A 180 -1.97 15.29 -7.50
CA PHE A 180 -1.25 15.29 -6.22
C PHE A 180 -0.49 13.98 -5.97
N ASN A 181 -1.00 12.84 -6.44
CA ASN A 181 -0.30 11.56 -6.39
C ASN A 181 1.02 11.64 -7.15
N MET A 182 1.02 12.20 -8.36
CA MET A 182 2.25 12.41 -9.13
C MET A 182 3.20 13.39 -8.42
N LEU A 183 2.67 14.52 -7.93
CA LEU A 183 3.45 15.55 -7.24
C LEU A 183 4.15 15.00 -6.00
N PHE A 184 3.39 14.41 -5.08
CA PHE A 184 3.93 13.89 -3.84
C PHE A 184 4.86 12.71 -4.09
N ASN A 185 4.59 11.84 -5.06
CA ASN A 185 5.49 10.75 -5.39
C ASN A 185 6.86 11.27 -5.88
N VAL A 186 6.87 12.25 -6.79
CA VAL A 186 8.11 12.90 -7.27
C VAL A 186 8.89 13.55 -6.12
N ILE A 187 8.20 14.26 -5.23
CA ILE A 187 8.80 14.90 -4.06
C ILE A 187 9.38 13.86 -3.09
N LEU A 188 8.61 12.83 -2.74
CA LEU A 188 9.01 11.79 -1.81
C LEU A 188 10.19 10.98 -2.34
N HIS A 189 10.23 10.65 -3.63
CA HIS A 189 11.38 9.99 -4.26
C HIS A 189 12.64 10.86 -4.26
N HIS A 190 12.49 12.18 -4.44
CA HIS A 190 13.61 13.10 -4.34
C HIS A 190 14.22 13.14 -2.93
N PHE A 191 13.38 13.25 -1.89
CA PHE A 191 13.84 13.35 -0.50
C PHE A 191 14.26 12.03 0.14
N SER A 192 13.73 10.90 -0.32
CA SER A 192 14.03 9.57 0.25
C SER A 192 15.39 9.00 -0.19
N ARG A 193 16.17 9.72 -0.98
CA ARG A 193 17.46 9.28 -1.57
C ARG A 193 17.40 7.99 -2.41
N ILE A 194 16.23 7.37 -2.57
CA ILE A 194 15.98 6.16 -3.39
C ILE A 194 16.47 6.37 -4.83
N ARG A 195 16.29 7.60 -5.33
CA ARG A 195 16.73 8.03 -6.66
C ARG A 195 18.21 7.73 -6.94
N ALA A 196 19.08 7.94 -5.96
CA ALA A 196 20.53 7.74 -6.13
C ALA A 196 20.97 6.26 -6.00
N SER A 197 20.03 5.35 -5.69
CA SER A 197 20.36 3.95 -5.44
C SER A 197 20.48 3.10 -6.72
N ASN A 198 19.80 3.47 -7.80
CA ASN A 198 19.75 2.69 -9.04
C ASN A 198 19.33 3.59 -10.21
N ASP A 199 19.99 3.44 -11.36
CA ASP A 199 19.66 4.15 -12.61
C ASP A 199 18.21 3.93 -13.04
N THR A 200 17.64 2.76 -12.73
CA THR A 200 16.21 2.48 -13.01
C THR A 200 15.30 3.46 -12.27
N HIS A 201 15.58 3.75 -10.99
CA HIS A 201 14.80 4.70 -10.19
C HIS A 201 14.99 6.15 -10.66
N GLU A 202 16.17 6.50 -11.16
CA GLU A 202 16.43 7.79 -11.80
C GLU A 202 15.55 7.97 -13.05
N ILE A 203 15.50 6.95 -13.91
CA ILE A 203 14.72 6.97 -15.15
C ILE A 203 13.21 7.04 -14.82
N THR A 204 12.70 6.19 -13.93
CA THR A 204 11.26 6.22 -13.57
C THR A 204 10.89 7.57 -12.95
N TRP A 205 11.76 8.15 -12.12
CA TRP A 205 11.54 9.48 -11.55
C TRP A 205 11.47 10.57 -12.61
N ARG A 206 12.36 10.55 -13.63
CA ARG A 206 12.33 11.52 -14.74
C ARG A 206 11.06 11.40 -15.57
N ILE A 207 10.62 10.17 -15.86
CA ILE A 207 9.36 9.94 -16.58
C ILE A 207 8.19 10.45 -15.75
N LYS A 208 8.13 10.16 -14.45
CA LYS A 208 7.08 10.67 -13.55
C LYS A 208 7.08 12.20 -13.44
N LEU A 209 8.24 12.84 -13.44
CA LEU A 209 8.34 14.30 -13.48
C LEU A 209 7.79 14.85 -14.80
N PHE A 210 8.12 14.23 -15.93
CA PHE A 210 7.56 14.60 -17.23
C PHE A 210 6.03 14.45 -17.23
N LEU A 211 5.50 13.33 -16.74
CA LEU A 211 4.06 13.08 -16.61
C LEU A 211 3.38 14.07 -15.68
N LEU A 212 4.02 14.50 -14.60
CA LEU A 212 3.51 15.53 -13.70
C LEU A 212 3.38 16.87 -14.43
N LEU A 213 4.44 17.33 -15.09
CA LEU A 213 4.46 18.64 -15.75
C LEU A 213 3.43 18.69 -16.89
N THR A 214 3.45 17.69 -17.76
CA THR A 214 2.51 17.60 -18.90
C THR A 214 1.08 17.27 -18.42
N GLY A 215 0.92 16.41 -17.42
CA GLY A 215 -0.37 16.07 -16.82
C GLY A 215 -1.05 17.27 -16.14
N LEU A 216 -0.28 18.12 -15.45
CA LEU A 216 -0.80 19.38 -14.90
C LEU A 216 -1.28 20.33 -16.00
N THR A 217 -0.53 20.45 -17.11
CA THR A 217 -0.96 21.28 -18.24
C THR A 217 -2.25 20.76 -18.88
N LEU A 218 -2.38 19.45 -19.06
CA LEU A 218 -3.61 18.82 -19.56
C LEU A 218 -4.78 19.00 -18.58
N SER A 219 -4.54 18.84 -17.28
CA SER A 219 -5.55 19.02 -16.24
C SER A 219 -6.08 20.45 -16.22
N LEU A 220 -5.18 21.44 -16.28
CA LEU A 220 -5.56 22.85 -16.37
C LEU A 220 -6.29 23.15 -17.67
N SER A 221 -5.87 22.53 -18.78
CA SER A 221 -6.58 22.63 -20.06
C SER A 221 -8.03 22.16 -19.92
N THR A 222 -8.31 21.03 -19.26
CA THR A 222 -9.70 20.58 -19.02
C THR A 222 -10.51 21.57 -18.17
N ALA A 223 -9.90 22.14 -17.13
CA ALA A 223 -10.53 23.10 -16.23
C ALA A 223 -10.90 24.43 -16.93
N VAL A 224 -10.17 24.79 -18.00
CA VAL A 224 -10.41 26.03 -18.77
C VAL A 224 -11.30 25.78 -19.99
N SER A 225 -11.05 24.69 -20.72
CA SER A 225 -11.73 24.40 -21.99
C SER A 225 -13.21 24.06 -21.82
N TYR A 226 -13.57 23.33 -20.75
CA TYR A 226 -14.97 22.97 -20.51
C TYR A 226 -15.86 24.20 -20.20
N PRO A 227 -15.49 25.12 -19.29
CA PRO A 227 -16.26 26.35 -19.10
C PRO A 227 -16.35 27.24 -20.34
N ILE A 228 -15.29 27.31 -21.16
CA ILE A 228 -15.33 28.04 -22.44
C ILE A 228 -16.37 27.40 -23.37
N PHE A 229 -16.38 26.07 -23.46
CA PHE A 229 -17.38 25.36 -24.23
C PHE A 229 -18.81 25.65 -23.72
N MET A 230 -19.04 25.60 -22.40
CA MET A 230 -20.36 25.88 -21.81
C MET A 230 -20.85 27.31 -22.10
N ASN A 231 -19.96 28.30 -22.13
CA ASN A 231 -20.34 29.69 -22.34
C ASN A 231 -20.46 30.10 -23.82
N SER A 232 -19.69 29.47 -24.70
CA SER A 232 -19.55 29.92 -26.09
C SER A 232 -19.95 28.87 -27.12
N CYS A 233 -20.34 27.67 -26.70
CA CYS A 233 -20.56 26.50 -27.56
C CYS A 233 -19.42 26.32 -28.60
N ASN A 234 -18.18 26.57 -28.19
CA ASN A 234 -17.03 26.49 -29.10
C ASN A 234 -16.56 25.04 -29.22
N VAL A 235 -16.71 24.45 -30.42
CA VAL A 235 -16.34 23.05 -30.70
C VAL A 235 -14.84 22.77 -30.47
N TYR A 236 -13.95 23.73 -30.72
CA TYR A 236 -12.51 23.54 -30.53
C TYR A 236 -12.14 23.44 -29.03
N ALA A 237 -12.84 24.21 -28.18
CA ALA A 237 -12.67 24.08 -26.74
C ALA A 237 -13.14 22.69 -26.27
N TYR A 238 -14.22 22.19 -26.85
CA TYR A 238 -14.72 20.85 -26.53
C TYR A 238 -13.78 19.71 -26.99
N TYR A 239 -13.15 19.86 -28.16
CA TYR A 239 -12.09 18.94 -28.61
C TYR A 239 -10.88 18.97 -27.68
N ALA A 240 -10.43 20.16 -27.25
CA ALA A 240 -9.34 20.29 -26.31
C ALA A 240 -9.65 19.58 -24.98
N PHE A 241 -10.86 19.75 -24.46
CA PHE A 241 -11.35 19.05 -23.28
C PHE A 241 -11.30 17.52 -23.46
N SER A 242 -11.93 17.01 -24.51
CA SER A 242 -12.09 15.57 -24.75
C SER A 242 -10.74 14.88 -24.99
N ILE A 243 -9.86 15.49 -25.79
CA ILE A 243 -8.51 14.96 -26.04
C ILE A 243 -7.68 14.96 -24.75
N ALA A 244 -7.79 16.00 -23.92
CA ALA A 244 -7.06 16.05 -22.67
C ALA A 244 -7.53 14.94 -21.70
N GLU A 245 -8.84 14.66 -21.60
CA GLU A 245 -9.33 13.53 -20.82
C GLU A 245 -8.72 12.20 -21.29
N TYR A 246 -8.67 11.98 -22.61
CA TYR A 246 -8.15 10.74 -23.21
C TYR A 246 -6.68 10.52 -22.81
N LEU A 247 -5.89 11.59 -22.83
CA LEU A 247 -4.48 11.56 -22.45
C LEU A 247 -4.30 11.38 -20.93
N LEU A 248 -5.12 12.04 -20.11
CA LEU A 248 -5.07 11.96 -18.65
C LEU A 248 -5.33 10.53 -18.14
N VAL A 249 -6.26 9.80 -18.75
CA VAL A 249 -6.50 8.37 -18.44
C VAL A 249 -5.26 7.53 -18.74
N GLY A 250 -4.60 7.78 -19.87
CA GLY A 250 -3.35 7.12 -20.24
C GLY A 250 -2.21 7.45 -19.27
N TYR A 251 -2.10 8.70 -18.85
CA TYR A 251 -1.09 9.15 -17.90
C TYR A 251 -1.28 8.52 -16.53
N ASN A 252 -2.52 8.41 -16.06
CA ASN A 252 -2.85 7.70 -14.83
C ASN A 252 -2.37 6.24 -14.89
N SER A 253 -2.67 5.55 -15.99
CA SER A 253 -2.28 4.15 -16.16
C SER A 253 -0.76 3.99 -16.23
N LEU A 254 -0.08 4.85 -17.01
CA LEU A 254 1.37 4.84 -17.16
C LEU A 254 2.08 5.16 -15.83
N PHE A 255 1.60 6.14 -15.07
CA PHE A 255 2.20 6.53 -13.80
C PHE A 255 2.26 5.37 -12.81
N HIS A 256 1.17 4.61 -12.68
CA HIS A 256 1.14 3.43 -11.81
C HIS A 256 1.84 2.23 -12.42
N PHE A 257 1.89 2.11 -13.75
CA PHE A 257 2.65 1.06 -14.43
C PHE A 257 4.15 1.19 -14.17
N LEU A 258 4.68 2.41 -14.03
CA LEU A 258 6.09 2.64 -13.68
C LEU A 258 6.48 2.01 -12.34
N ALA A 259 5.52 1.77 -11.43
CA ALA A 259 5.79 1.05 -10.20
C ALA A 259 6.33 -0.37 -10.45
N TYR A 260 6.02 -0.99 -11.60
CA TYR A 260 6.56 -2.30 -11.97
C TYR A 260 8.10 -2.34 -11.94
N TRP A 261 8.75 -1.28 -12.39
CA TRP A 261 10.22 -1.15 -12.37
C TRP A 261 10.77 -0.61 -11.05
N GLU A 262 9.97 0.08 -10.24
CA GLU A 262 10.39 0.55 -8.92
C GLU A 262 10.46 -0.57 -7.88
N PHE A 263 9.91 -1.73 -8.21
CA PHE A 263 9.62 -2.80 -7.28
C PHE A 263 10.03 -4.18 -7.86
N PRO A 264 11.30 -4.36 -8.27
CA PRO A 264 11.74 -5.58 -8.94
C PRO A 264 11.76 -6.82 -8.03
N GLU A 265 12.14 -6.66 -6.75
CA GLU A 265 12.28 -7.77 -5.79
C GLU A 265 11.33 -7.63 -4.59
N LEU A 266 10.02 -7.73 -4.82
CA LEU A 266 9.08 -7.71 -3.70
C LEU A 266 9.00 -9.03 -2.96
N LYS A 267 9.57 -9.08 -1.76
CA LYS A 267 9.27 -10.12 -0.77
C LYS A 267 8.21 -9.59 0.19
N ILE A 268 6.95 -9.95 0.00
CA ILE A 268 5.90 -9.68 0.99
C ILE A 268 5.94 -10.79 2.04
N SER A 269 6.54 -10.51 3.20
CA SER A 269 6.26 -11.28 4.41
C SER A 269 4.94 -10.79 5.01
N ILE A 270 3.92 -11.65 5.06
CA ILE A 270 2.69 -11.41 5.81
C ILE A 270 3.00 -11.82 7.24
N GLY A 271 3.51 -10.89 8.04
CA GLY A 271 3.63 -11.08 9.47
C GLY A 271 2.24 -10.96 10.10
N PHE A 272 1.69 -12.06 10.62
CA PHE A 272 0.67 -11.95 11.65
C PHE A 272 1.39 -11.40 12.88
N THR A 273 1.19 -10.12 13.19
CA THR A 273 1.58 -9.60 14.50
C THR A 273 0.69 -10.29 15.52
N GLN A 274 1.14 -11.43 16.06
CA GLN A 274 0.66 -11.83 17.37
C GLN A 274 1.01 -10.67 18.30
N LEU A 275 -0.02 -10.02 18.84
CA LEU A 275 0.12 -9.11 19.95
C LEU A 275 0.63 -9.91 21.14
N HIS A 276 1.94 -10.15 21.18
CA HIS A 276 2.59 -10.50 22.44
C HIS A 276 2.48 -9.25 23.31
N THR A 277 1.68 -9.36 24.36
CA THR A 277 1.64 -8.42 25.47
C THR A 277 3.08 -8.05 25.83
N VAL A 278 3.45 -6.81 25.58
CA VAL A 278 4.74 -6.27 26.02
C VAL A 278 4.68 -6.19 27.53
N GLU A 279 5.06 -7.27 28.21
CA GLU A 279 5.52 -7.15 29.59
C GLU A 279 6.74 -6.23 29.54
N ARG A 280 6.58 -5.02 30.07
CA ARG A 280 7.68 -4.09 30.29
C ARG A 280 8.72 -4.80 31.15
N ILE A 281 9.77 -5.29 30.52
CA ILE A 281 11.03 -5.58 31.20
C ILE A 281 11.48 -4.24 31.79
N LYS A 282 11.23 -4.04 33.08
CA LYS A 282 11.85 -2.97 33.85
C LYS A 282 13.34 -3.29 33.84
N ILE A 283 14.09 -2.65 32.96
CA ILE A 283 15.55 -2.63 33.03
C ILE A 283 15.89 -1.92 34.34
N VAL A 284 16.15 -2.72 35.37
CA VAL A 284 16.64 -2.22 36.65
C VAL A 284 18.08 -1.78 36.41
N PRO A 285 18.43 -0.50 36.63
CA PRO A 285 19.80 -0.03 36.45
C PRO A 285 20.77 -0.92 37.21
N GLN A 286 21.89 -1.29 36.58
CA GLN A 286 22.89 -2.22 37.13
C GLN A 286 23.34 -1.84 38.55
N ARG A 287 23.39 -0.53 38.86
CA ARG A 287 23.67 0.01 40.20
C ARG A 287 22.69 -0.45 41.29
N ILE A 288 21.41 -0.67 40.95
CA ILE A 288 20.39 -1.15 41.92
C ILE A 288 20.54 -2.66 42.16
N VAL A 289 20.99 -3.42 41.15
CA VAL A 289 21.30 -4.85 41.30
C VAL A 289 22.54 -5.02 42.19
N GLU A 290 23.59 -4.25 41.95
CA GLU A 290 24.81 -4.23 42.77
C GLU A 290 24.53 -3.81 44.22
N ALA A 291 23.72 -2.76 44.42
CA ALA A 291 23.32 -2.33 45.77
C ALA A 291 22.53 -3.40 46.53
N ARG A 292 21.69 -4.19 45.84
CA ARG A 292 20.95 -5.32 46.45
C ARG A 292 21.86 -6.49 46.79
N GLN A 293 22.85 -6.80 45.95
CA GLN A 293 23.83 -7.85 46.22
C GLN A 293 24.74 -7.48 47.40
N LEU A 294 25.21 -6.24 47.48
CA LEU A 294 25.97 -5.72 48.62
C LEU A 294 25.18 -5.82 49.93
N LYS A 295 23.89 -5.48 49.90
CA LYS A 295 23.03 -5.59 51.08
C LYS A 295 22.80 -7.04 51.51
N LYS A 296 22.71 -7.97 50.55
CA LYS A 296 22.55 -9.40 50.81
C LYS A 296 23.81 -10.01 51.43
N ASN A 297 24.98 -9.66 50.91
CA ASN A 297 26.27 -10.13 51.44
C ASN A 297 26.53 -9.59 52.85
N LYS A 298 26.13 -8.35 53.14
CA LYS A 298 26.28 -7.76 54.47
C LYS A 298 25.38 -8.45 55.50
N ASN A 299 24.12 -8.73 55.15
CA ASN A 299 23.21 -9.48 56.01
C ASN A 299 23.66 -10.94 56.25
N GLN A 300 24.31 -11.56 55.26
CA GLN A 300 24.89 -12.90 55.42
C GLN A 300 26.05 -12.88 56.44
N GLN A 301 26.97 -11.92 56.31
CA GLN A 301 28.09 -11.75 57.26
C GLN A 301 27.63 -11.45 58.69
N ASP A 302 26.58 -10.63 58.85
CA ASP A 302 26.04 -10.31 60.18
C ASP A 302 25.33 -11.53 60.83
N ASN A 303 24.69 -12.38 60.02
CA ASN A 303 24.10 -13.64 60.51
C ASN A 303 25.16 -14.67 60.90
N ASP A 304 26.25 -14.78 60.14
CA ASP A 304 27.34 -15.71 60.44
C ASP A 304 28.09 -15.30 61.72
N ARG A 305 28.27 -13.98 61.97
CA ARG A 305 28.80 -13.48 63.25
C ARG A 305 27.89 -13.79 64.44
N ASN A 306 26.58 -13.52 64.31
CA ASN A 306 25.63 -13.80 65.39
C ASN A 306 25.52 -15.30 65.71
N ASN A 307 25.70 -16.19 64.72
CA ASN A 307 25.74 -17.63 64.97
C ASN A 307 27.01 -18.06 65.71
N ASN A 308 28.18 -17.51 65.34
CA ASN A 308 29.43 -17.80 66.04
C ASN A 308 29.42 -17.29 67.50
N ASP A 309 28.87 -16.08 67.74
CA ASP A 309 28.74 -15.54 69.10
C ASP A 309 27.77 -16.36 69.97
N ASN A 310 26.75 -16.97 69.36
CA ASN A 310 25.81 -17.87 70.04
C ASN A 310 26.40 -19.27 70.30
N GLU A 311 27.31 -19.75 69.45
CA GLU A 311 28.08 -20.98 69.69
C GLU A 311 29.11 -20.79 70.81
N GLU A 312 29.84 -19.67 70.84
CA GLU A 312 30.79 -19.37 71.92
C GLU A 312 30.08 -19.25 73.29
N LYS A 313 28.89 -18.62 73.34
CA LYS A 313 28.09 -18.56 74.58
C LYS A 313 27.60 -19.93 75.05
N LYS A 314 27.25 -20.84 74.13
CA LYS A 314 26.86 -22.22 74.48
C LYS A 314 28.02 -23.08 74.99
N ILE A 315 29.25 -22.77 74.61
CA ILE A 315 30.44 -23.46 75.09
C ILE A 315 30.79 -23.00 76.52
N HIS A 316 30.57 -21.71 76.83
CA HIS A 316 30.79 -21.17 78.18
C HIS A 316 29.73 -21.59 79.22
N GLU A 317 28.53 -22.00 78.83
CA GLU A 317 27.50 -22.54 79.76
C GLU A 317 27.66 -24.05 80.07
N LYS A 318 28.66 -24.73 79.48
CA LYS A 318 28.92 -26.16 79.67
C LYS A 318 30.17 -26.50 80.50
N PHE A 319 30.81 -25.51 81.11
CA PHE A 319 31.90 -25.64 82.08
C PHE A 319 31.59 -24.84 83.35
#